data_AF-Q7X5N2-F1
#
_entry.id   AF-Q7X5N2-F1
#
_cell.length_a   1.000
_cell.length_b   1.000
_cell.length_c   1.000
_cell.angle_alpha   90.00
_cell.angle_beta   90.00
_cell.angle_gamma   90.00
#
_symmetry.space_group_name_H-M   'P 1'
#
loop_
_entity.id
_entity.type
_entity.pdbx_description
1 polymer ?
#
loop_
_entity_poly.entity_id
_entity_poly.type
_entity_poly.pdbx_seq_one_letter_code
_entity_poly.pdbx_strand_id
1 'polypeptide(L)'
;MPAGEGRRVRRYPHPLHPWRADQLRPDLLRLRREQRRGLPYRRLRFHRPANHARPRRGHRRLCTHRPALPAGRLREGGRSCGDQLRGDDRPRRQYRRRRRGGHGRGGVQGRGGRTDRGRQSGPGYFQQVKVVDVDMTRHALDAAHYTEPQTLALERERLFGRLWIFVGFSSMVRERNQFFTRKIAGVPVVVQRTESGIRAFLNQCPHRLSAIQTECTGQRPLVCPYHAWSFGAEGQLQGIPNSSLYQFSAEERARIGLRKLHLEEVEQLLFVNLADDPLPLREQFDDGFLETLREVSSHLDTRLIYSCHKVRYNWKLNMENVKDYNHVPFVHPKTFLPVMTAPVRGLAREAAVPSEVLRLLQEGETPELRSLSFPTKAPIQPYKSWFSDLCEGYGDEHAYYNWFIYPNVNFCSVRGEHFLLQQYDPVAPGETDYHLWMMTARRKDPKTDFSALLSTLIRGERNVIGEDTLVLERLQEGLGAHSPPFMHGDYEVQLVRQHLWYRAQVLGERA
;
A
#
# COMPACT_ATOMS: atom_id res chain seq x y z
N MET A 1 -16.34 -38.81 49.70
CA MET A 1 -16.26 -39.90 48.70
C MET A 1 -17.45 -39.76 47.77
N PRO A 2 -17.30 -39.69 46.42
CA PRO A 2 -16.15 -39.28 45.61
C PRO A 2 -16.43 -37.92 44.90
N ALA A 3 -15.52 -36.94 44.85
CA ALA A 3 -14.32 -36.83 44.00
C ALA A 3 -14.62 -37.02 42.50
N GLY A 4 -14.73 -35.91 41.75
CA GLY A 4 -14.97 -35.87 40.30
C GLY A 4 -14.15 -34.78 39.61
N GLU A 5 -12.89 -35.10 39.36
CA GLU A 5 -11.98 -34.65 38.28
C GLU A 5 -12.03 -33.20 37.76
N GLY A 6 -11.01 -32.44 38.16
CA GLY A 6 -10.61 -31.21 37.49
C GLY A 6 -10.08 -31.47 36.07
N ARG A 7 -10.77 -30.91 35.06
CA ARG A 7 -10.24 -30.81 33.70
C ARG A 7 -9.12 -29.76 33.65
N ARG A 8 -7.89 -30.24 33.54
CA ARG A 8 -6.72 -29.44 33.14
C ARG A 8 -6.99 -28.84 31.75
N VAL A 9 -7.10 -27.51 31.69
CA VAL A 9 -7.02 -26.74 30.45
C VAL A 9 -5.61 -26.90 29.88
N ARG A 10 -5.50 -27.52 28.70
CA ARG A 10 -4.25 -27.57 27.94
C ARG A 10 -3.86 -26.14 27.54
N ARG A 11 -2.78 -25.62 28.12
CA ARG A 11 -2.09 -24.43 27.63
C ARG A 11 -1.45 -24.76 26.28
N TYR A 12 -1.91 -24.12 25.22
CA TYR A 12 -1.22 -24.10 23.93
C TYR A 12 -0.04 -23.10 24.01
N PRO A 13 1.11 -23.41 23.40
CA PRO A 13 2.27 -22.52 23.44
C PRO A 13 2.01 -21.23 22.64
N HIS A 14 2.41 -20.10 23.25
CA HIS A 14 2.45 -18.76 22.67
C HIS A 14 3.11 -18.72 21.28
N PRO A 15 2.61 -17.88 20.34
CA PRO A 15 3.45 -17.38 19.26
C PRO A 15 4.42 -16.30 19.76
N LEU A 16 5.62 -16.39 19.20
CA LEU A 16 6.85 -15.69 19.52
C LEU A 16 6.78 -14.15 19.39
N HIS A 17 7.59 -13.48 20.22
CA HIS A 17 7.94 -12.06 20.16
C HIS A 17 8.33 -11.56 18.75
N PRO A 18 8.18 -10.23 18.47
CA PRO A 18 8.60 -9.63 17.22
C PRO A 18 10.13 -9.67 17.07
N TRP A 19 10.58 -10.19 15.93
CA TRP A 19 12.00 -10.24 15.57
C TRP A 19 12.54 -8.83 15.29
N ARG A 20 13.66 -8.49 15.94
CA ARG A 20 14.44 -7.27 15.67
C ARG A 20 15.03 -7.33 14.26
N ALA A 21 15.08 -6.17 13.59
CA ALA A 21 15.51 -5.98 12.21
C ALA A 21 17.00 -6.30 11.90
N ASP A 22 17.78 -6.73 12.89
CA ASP A 22 19.23 -6.88 12.76
C ASP A 22 19.70 -8.30 12.35
N GLN A 23 18.78 -9.19 11.96
CA GLN A 23 19.10 -10.57 11.56
C GLN A 23 18.94 -10.88 10.06
N LEU A 24 18.96 -9.86 9.21
CA LEU A 24 19.18 -10.05 7.78
C LEU A 24 20.67 -10.36 7.53
N ARG A 25 20.95 -11.60 7.11
CA ARG A 25 22.27 -12.18 6.85
C ARG A 25 23.01 -11.55 5.62
N PRO A 26 24.33 -11.81 5.45
CA PRO A 26 25.33 -10.91 4.85
C PRO A 26 25.29 -10.62 3.34
N ASP A 27 24.31 -11.14 2.60
CA ASP A 27 24.41 -11.19 1.13
C ASP A 27 24.19 -9.82 0.46
N LEU A 28 23.54 -8.88 1.16
CA LEU A 28 23.36 -7.50 0.70
C LEU A 28 24.62 -6.62 0.86
N LEU A 29 25.54 -6.96 1.77
CA LEU A 29 26.81 -6.25 1.93
C LEU A 29 27.81 -6.57 0.81
N ARG A 30 27.65 -7.71 0.12
CA ARG A 30 28.50 -8.11 -1.00
C ARG A 30 28.22 -7.27 -2.26
N LEU A 31 26.94 -6.97 -2.51
CA LEU A 31 26.51 -6.06 -3.58
C LEU A 31 27.02 -4.62 -3.37
N ARG A 32 27.17 -4.17 -2.12
CA ARG A 32 27.78 -2.85 -1.80
C ARG A 32 29.27 -2.76 -2.14
N ARG A 33 30.01 -3.87 -2.22
CA ARG A 33 31.46 -3.87 -2.55
C ARG A 33 31.74 -4.05 -4.03
N GLU A 34 30.89 -4.75 -4.77
CA GLU A 34 31.15 -5.07 -6.18
C GLU A 34 30.77 -3.92 -7.14
N GLN A 35 29.84 -3.05 -6.78
CA GLN A 35 29.53 -1.85 -7.58
C GLN A 35 30.60 -0.73 -7.52
N ARG A 36 31.59 -0.83 -6.62
CA ARG A 36 32.71 0.14 -6.55
C ARG A 36 33.90 -0.21 -7.45
N ARG A 37 33.89 -1.34 -8.16
CA ARG A 37 34.98 -1.72 -9.08
C ARG A 37 34.39 -2.06 -10.45
N GLY A 38 34.36 -1.07 -11.33
CA GLY A 38 33.94 -1.26 -12.71
C GLY A 38 34.88 -2.20 -13.47
N LEU A 39 34.40 -3.37 -13.85
CA LEU A 39 35.02 -4.25 -14.85
C LEU A 39 33.92 -4.95 -15.69
N PRO A 40 34.15 -5.20 -16.99
CA PRO A 40 33.11 -5.61 -17.92
C PRO A 40 32.85 -7.13 -17.92
N TYR A 41 31.60 -7.47 -18.26
CA TYR A 41 30.98 -8.79 -18.21
C TYR A 41 31.49 -9.74 -19.31
N ARG A 42 31.94 -10.96 -18.96
CA ARG A 42 32.14 -12.08 -19.91
C ARG A 42 31.22 -13.26 -19.57
N ARG A 43 30.55 -13.79 -20.59
CA ARG A 43 29.59 -14.92 -20.56
C ARG A 43 30.25 -16.21 -20.07
N LEU A 44 29.60 -16.94 -19.17
CA LEU A 44 29.91 -18.33 -18.85
C LEU A 44 28.71 -19.23 -19.18
N ARG A 45 28.98 -20.32 -19.92
CA ARG A 45 28.04 -21.40 -20.26
C ARG A 45 27.96 -22.39 -19.08
N PHE A 46 26.77 -22.90 -18.79
CA PHE A 46 26.55 -23.95 -17.77
C PHE A 46 26.47 -25.34 -18.42
N HIS A 47 27.21 -26.31 -17.86
CA HIS A 47 27.03 -27.74 -18.08
C HIS A 47 26.07 -28.34 -17.04
N ARG A 48 25.18 -29.23 -17.50
CA ARG A 48 24.31 -30.10 -16.68
C ARG A 48 25.10 -31.24 -16.01
N PRO A 49 24.65 -31.77 -14.86
CA PRO A 49 24.94 -33.14 -14.49
C PRO A 49 23.67 -34.01 -14.35
N ALA A 50 23.87 -35.30 -14.59
CA ALA A 50 22.90 -36.40 -14.58
C ALA A 50 22.83 -37.12 -13.21
N ASN A 51 21.83 -37.99 -13.11
CA ASN A 51 21.30 -38.67 -11.92
C ASN A 51 22.06 -39.92 -11.42
N HIS A 52 21.84 -40.18 -10.12
CA HIS A 52 21.79 -41.46 -9.37
C HIS A 52 23.04 -42.34 -9.15
N ALA A 53 23.37 -42.61 -7.87
CA ALA A 53 23.34 -43.96 -7.24
C ALA A 53 23.73 -43.92 -5.74
N ARG A 54 23.37 -44.99 -5.02
CA ARG A 54 23.17 -45.19 -3.57
C ARG A 54 24.44 -45.66 -2.77
N PRO A 55 24.37 -45.88 -1.42
CA PRO A 55 25.39 -45.47 -0.45
C PRO A 55 26.25 -46.61 0.15
N ARG A 56 27.35 -46.29 0.85
CA ARG A 56 27.97 -47.16 1.86
C ARG A 56 28.59 -46.44 3.07
N ARG A 57 28.44 -47.14 4.19
CA ARG A 57 28.86 -46.98 5.60
C ARG A 57 30.32 -46.54 5.84
N GLY A 58 30.56 -45.92 7.01
CA GLY A 58 31.71 -46.29 7.84
C GLY A 58 32.38 -45.19 8.69
N HIS A 59 32.37 -45.45 10.01
CA HIS A 59 33.37 -45.09 11.03
C HIS A 59 33.30 -43.79 11.86
N ARG A 60 33.14 -44.05 13.17
CA ARG A 60 33.35 -43.22 14.38
C ARG A 60 34.84 -43.05 14.70
N ARG A 61 35.18 -41.95 15.40
CA ARG A 61 36.00 -41.84 16.65
C ARG A 61 36.09 -40.34 17.03
N LEU A 62 35.47 -39.87 18.12
CA LEU A 62 35.90 -39.80 19.54
C LEU A 62 37.08 -38.83 19.81
N CYS A 63 36.78 -37.65 20.39
CA CYS A 63 37.20 -37.16 21.74
C CYS A 63 38.46 -36.25 21.67
N THR A 64 38.67 -35.15 22.40
CA THR A 64 38.48 -34.84 23.84
C THR A 64 38.51 -33.31 24.15
N HIS A 65 37.85 -32.91 25.25
CA HIS A 65 38.10 -31.85 26.28
C HIS A 65 38.82 -30.50 25.94
N ARG A 66 38.20 -29.30 26.13
CA ARG A 66 38.00 -28.41 27.34
C ARG A 66 39.31 -27.84 27.99
N PRO A 67 39.32 -26.70 28.75
CA PRO A 67 38.43 -25.51 28.86
C PRO A 67 39.12 -24.12 29.15
N ALA A 68 38.30 -23.04 29.18
CA ALA A 68 38.19 -21.91 30.15
C ALA A 68 39.22 -20.73 30.34
N LEU A 69 38.69 -19.49 30.12
CA LEU A 69 38.67 -18.25 30.98
C LEU A 69 39.97 -17.41 31.25
N PRO A 70 39.91 -16.18 31.84
CA PRO A 70 39.04 -14.99 31.62
C PRO A 70 39.73 -13.57 31.79
N ALA A 71 38.93 -12.51 31.56
CA ALA A 71 38.80 -11.22 32.31
C ALA A 71 39.88 -10.09 32.40
N GLY A 72 39.36 -8.84 32.45
CA GLY A 72 40.00 -7.57 32.90
C GLY A 72 39.64 -6.40 31.95
N ARG A 73 38.74 -5.43 32.20
CA ARG A 73 38.41 -4.45 33.27
C ARG A 73 39.34 -3.21 33.31
N LEU A 74 38.70 -2.03 33.53
CA LEU A 74 39.19 -0.68 33.94
C LEU A 74 39.18 0.40 32.82
N ARG A 75 38.29 1.42 32.88
CA ARG A 75 38.36 2.76 33.56
C ARG A 75 39.22 3.77 32.76
N GLU A 76 39.04 5.09 32.76
CA GLU A 76 38.07 6.13 33.16
C GLU A 76 38.65 7.46 32.61
N GLY A 77 37.80 8.48 32.38
CA GLY A 77 38.18 9.91 32.28
C GLY A 77 38.73 10.37 30.92
N GLY A 78 38.44 11.56 30.39
CA GLY A 78 37.82 12.77 30.93
C GLY A 78 38.58 14.00 30.39
N ARG A 79 37.84 15.05 29.98
CA ARG A 79 38.27 16.45 29.70
C ARG A 79 39.08 16.67 28.40
N SER A 80 39.16 17.86 27.79
CA SER A 80 38.35 19.07 27.55
C SER A 80 39.33 20.12 26.99
N CYS A 81 38.83 21.10 26.22
CA CYS A 81 39.55 22.30 25.72
C CYS A 81 40.66 22.02 24.68
N GLY A 82 40.87 22.84 23.67
CA GLY A 82 40.35 24.17 23.35
C GLY A 82 41.39 24.91 22.50
N ASP A 83 40.94 25.83 21.65
CA ASP A 83 41.74 26.94 21.08
C ASP A 83 42.88 26.59 20.09
N GLN A 84 43.27 27.36 19.07
CA GLN A 84 42.79 28.59 18.42
C GLN A 84 43.75 28.87 17.22
N LEU A 85 43.34 29.78 16.32
CA LEU A 85 44.17 30.67 15.47
C LEU A 85 44.51 30.31 14.00
N ARG A 86 44.04 31.24 13.14
CA ARG A 86 44.69 31.93 11.99
C ARG A 86 45.18 31.04 10.83
N GLY A 87 44.75 31.20 9.58
CA GLY A 87 44.42 32.41 8.83
C GLY A 87 45.53 32.64 7.83
N ASP A 88 45.30 32.34 6.54
CA ASP A 88 45.99 33.06 5.46
C ASP A 88 45.29 32.93 4.09
N ASP A 89 45.50 33.98 3.30
CA ASP A 89 44.80 34.46 2.12
C ASP A 89 45.07 33.70 0.78
N ARG A 90 43.98 33.49 0.00
CA ARG A 90 43.77 33.71 -1.47
C ARG A 90 44.82 33.23 -2.53
N PRO A 91 44.52 33.21 -3.87
CA PRO A 91 43.28 33.55 -4.59
C PRO A 91 42.79 32.53 -5.66
N ARG A 92 41.56 32.81 -6.10
CA ARG A 92 40.80 32.30 -7.26
C ARG A 92 41.53 32.39 -8.61
N ARG A 93 41.26 31.44 -9.52
CA ARG A 93 41.33 31.64 -10.98
C ARG A 93 40.02 31.26 -11.68
N GLN A 94 39.40 32.27 -12.30
CA GLN A 94 38.28 32.18 -13.23
C GLN A 94 38.76 31.65 -14.58
N TYR A 95 37.98 30.77 -15.22
CA TYR A 95 38.18 30.39 -16.61
C TYR A 95 37.31 31.25 -17.52
N ARG A 96 37.96 32.06 -18.37
CA ARG A 96 37.34 32.91 -19.40
C ARG A 96 37.15 32.13 -20.71
N ARG A 97 36.01 32.41 -21.35
CA ARG A 97 35.66 32.12 -22.75
C ARG A 97 36.77 32.51 -23.74
N ARG A 98 36.92 31.73 -24.81
CA ARG A 98 37.45 32.20 -26.10
C ARG A 98 36.49 31.86 -27.24
N ARG A 99 36.02 32.91 -27.92
CA ARG A 99 35.47 32.89 -29.28
C ARG A 99 36.64 32.80 -30.27
N ARG A 100 36.46 32.07 -31.38
CA ARG A 100 37.16 32.30 -32.64
C ARG A 100 36.12 32.21 -33.76
N GLY A 101 36.01 33.30 -34.54
CA GLY A 101 35.44 33.29 -35.88
C GLY A 101 36.54 33.16 -36.92
N GLY A 102 36.17 32.83 -38.15
CA GLY A 102 37.07 32.79 -39.31
C GLY A 102 36.41 32.17 -40.54
N HIS A 103 36.16 33.02 -41.54
CA HIS A 103 35.53 32.86 -42.85
C HIS A 103 35.99 31.69 -43.77
N GLY A 104 35.09 31.34 -44.72
CA GLY A 104 35.44 30.76 -46.03
C GLY A 104 34.23 30.73 -46.98
N ARG A 105 34.29 31.48 -48.08
CA ARG A 105 33.29 31.55 -49.18
C ARG A 105 33.53 30.44 -50.21
N GLY A 106 32.49 30.06 -50.97
CA GLY A 106 32.61 29.39 -52.27
C GLY A 106 31.28 28.83 -52.77
N GLY A 107 30.70 29.45 -53.81
CA GLY A 107 29.49 28.98 -54.48
C GLY A 107 29.79 28.34 -55.82
N VAL A 108 28.89 27.48 -56.32
CA VAL A 108 28.73 27.13 -57.75
C VAL A 108 27.26 26.81 -58.02
N GLN A 109 26.77 27.33 -59.15
CA GLN A 109 25.43 27.18 -59.72
C GLN A 109 25.22 25.82 -60.39
N GLY A 110 23.96 25.34 -60.43
CA GLY A 110 23.53 24.26 -61.30
C GLY A 110 22.01 24.34 -61.55
N ARG A 111 21.63 24.68 -62.79
CA ARG A 111 20.25 24.81 -63.29
C ARG A 111 19.58 23.45 -63.51
N GLY A 112 18.24 23.40 -63.43
CA GLY A 112 17.44 22.49 -64.26
C GLY A 112 16.09 22.08 -63.68
N GLY A 113 15.01 22.41 -64.39
CA GLY A 113 13.77 21.61 -64.41
C GLY A 113 12.54 22.16 -63.69
N ARG A 114 11.80 23.05 -64.34
CA ARG A 114 10.36 23.27 -64.10
C ARG A 114 9.56 22.08 -64.64
N THR A 115 8.68 21.50 -63.84
CA THR A 115 7.42 20.94 -64.32
C THR A 115 6.29 21.39 -63.40
N ASP A 116 5.37 22.11 -64.02
CA ASP A 116 4.17 22.68 -63.44
C ASP A 116 3.08 21.60 -63.40
N ARG A 117 2.53 21.30 -62.22
CA ARG A 117 1.25 20.60 -62.06
C ARG A 117 0.44 21.36 -61.04
N GLY A 118 -0.49 22.15 -61.56
CA GLY A 118 -1.45 22.91 -60.79
C GLY A 118 -2.20 22.04 -59.77
N ARG A 119 -2.27 22.53 -58.54
CA ARG A 119 -3.23 22.07 -57.55
C ARG A 119 -3.94 23.30 -57.01
N GLN A 120 -5.20 23.44 -57.43
CA GLN A 120 -6.13 24.45 -56.96
C GLN A 120 -6.16 24.45 -55.42
N SER A 121 -5.82 25.59 -54.83
CA SER A 121 -5.94 25.84 -53.39
C SER A 121 -7.17 26.71 -53.19
N GLY A 122 -8.28 26.12 -52.75
CA GLY A 122 -9.38 26.87 -52.18
C GLY A 122 -8.95 27.47 -50.82
N PRO A 123 -9.56 28.59 -50.37
CA PRO A 123 -9.20 29.19 -49.10
C PRO A 123 -9.71 28.28 -47.97
N GLY A 124 -8.80 27.48 -47.42
CA GLY A 124 -9.03 26.76 -46.18
C GLY A 124 -9.18 27.76 -45.04
N TYR A 125 -10.37 27.83 -44.45
CA TYR A 125 -10.59 28.44 -43.15
C TYR A 125 -9.71 27.71 -42.13
N PHE A 126 -8.52 28.25 -41.86
CA PHE A 126 -7.74 27.86 -40.69
C PHE A 126 -8.41 28.49 -39.49
N GLN A 127 -9.29 27.72 -38.84
CA GLN A 127 -9.81 28.07 -37.53
C GLN A 127 -8.62 28.09 -36.57
N GLN A 128 -8.24 29.29 -36.17
CA GLN A 128 -7.16 29.53 -35.22
C GLN A 128 -7.58 28.93 -33.88
N VAL A 129 -7.11 27.71 -33.58
CA VAL A 129 -7.28 27.11 -32.26
C VAL A 129 -6.53 28.03 -31.30
N LYS A 130 -7.25 28.75 -30.45
CA LYS A 130 -6.64 29.45 -29.31
C LYS A 130 -5.94 28.39 -28.47
N VAL A 131 -4.61 28.38 -28.51
CA VAL A 131 -3.81 27.70 -27.50
C VAL A 131 -4.02 28.51 -26.21
N VAL A 132 -4.95 28.06 -25.38
CA VAL A 132 -5.06 28.55 -24.02
C VAL A 132 -3.85 27.98 -23.29
N ASP A 133 -3.04 28.86 -22.72
CA ASP A 133 -1.88 28.48 -21.89
C ASP A 133 -2.44 27.90 -20.58
N VAL A 134 -2.77 26.60 -20.60
CA VAL A 134 -3.30 25.90 -19.43
C VAL A 134 -2.12 25.52 -18.55
N ASP A 135 -2.09 26.03 -17.32
CA ASP A 135 -1.13 25.61 -16.31
C ASP A 135 -1.35 24.11 -16.00
N MET A 136 -0.46 23.27 -16.53
CA MET A 136 -0.49 21.81 -16.40
C MET A 136 -0.26 21.31 -14.96
N THR A 137 0.00 22.20 -14.01
CA THR A 137 0.29 21.84 -12.61
C THR A 137 -0.81 22.21 -11.63
N ARG A 138 -1.86 22.94 -12.05
CA ARG A 138 -2.90 23.48 -11.15
C ARG A 138 -3.58 22.40 -10.29
N HIS A 139 -3.75 21.19 -10.82
CA HIS A 139 -4.36 20.09 -10.08
C HIS A 139 -3.40 19.41 -9.10
N ALA A 140 -2.09 19.45 -9.36
CA ALA A 140 -1.13 18.61 -8.65
C ALA A 140 -1.02 19.00 -7.18
N LEU A 141 -0.81 18.02 -6.29
CA LEU A 141 -0.53 18.28 -4.88
C LEU A 141 0.93 18.69 -4.69
N ASP A 142 1.20 19.79 -4.00
CA ASP A 142 2.56 20.21 -3.64
C ASP A 142 3.22 19.33 -2.57
N ALA A 143 4.55 19.39 -2.44
CA ALA A 143 5.33 18.64 -1.46
C ALA A 143 4.86 18.83 0.00
N ALA A 144 4.30 20.01 0.33
CA ALA A 144 3.70 20.30 1.63
C ALA A 144 2.59 19.29 1.99
N HIS A 145 1.76 18.88 1.02
CA HIS A 145 0.66 17.94 1.23
C HIS A 145 1.12 16.52 1.61
N TYR A 146 2.40 16.20 1.40
CA TYR A 146 3.00 14.91 1.76
C TYR A 146 3.87 14.99 3.01
N THR A 147 4.13 16.20 3.53
CA THR A 147 5.12 16.41 4.60
C THR A 147 4.54 17.12 5.82
N GLU A 148 3.46 17.89 5.66
CA GLU A 148 2.91 18.73 6.72
C GLU A 148 1.87 18.01 7.61
N PRO A 149 1.97 18.13 8.94
CA PRO A 149 0.97 17.62 9.88
C PRO A 149 -0.44 18.18 9.66
N GLN A 150 -0.54 19.42 9.19
CA GLN A 150 -1.81 20.10 8.91
C GLN A 150 -2.59 19.36 7.82
N THR A 151 -1.92 18.92 6.76
CA THR A 151 -2.56 18.11 5.71
C THR A 151 -3.06 16.79 6.27
N LEU A 152 -2.28 16.09 7.08
CA LEU A 152 -2.75 14.85 7.72
C LEU A 152 -3.95 15.07 8.65
N ALA A 153 -4.03 16.22 9.33
CA ALA A 153 -5.19 16.56 10.14
C ALA A 153 -6.45 16.74 9.28
N LEU A 154 -6.33 17.44 8.14
CA LEU A 154 -7.42 17.58 7.17
C LEU A 154 -7.83 16.22 6.58
N GLU A 155 -6.88 15.35 6.24
CA GLU A 155 -7.17 13.99 5.76
C GLU A 155 -7.92 13.16 6.80
N ARG A 156 -7.51 13.23 8.07
CA ARG A 156 -8.21 12.55 9.18
C ARG A 156 -9.65 13.01 9.31
N GLU A 157 -9.90 14.31 9.20
CA GLU A 157 -11.22 14.89 9.38
C GLU A 157 -12.12 14.70 8.14
N ARG A 158 -11.63 15.06 6.96
CA ARG A 158 -12.44 15.24 5.75
C ARG A 158 -12.39 14.06 4.79
N LEU A 159 -11.40 13.18 4.93
CA LEU A 159 -11.23 11.99 4.10
C LEU A 159 -11.50 10.72 4.92
N PHE A 160 -10.61 10.32 5.82
CA PHE A 160 -10.78 9.08 6.60
C PHE A 160 -11.93 9.16 7.63
N GLY A 161 -12.27 10.36 8.08
CA GLY A 161 -13.38 10.63 9.00
C GLY A 161 -14.76 10.62 8.35
N ARG A 162 -14.83 10.72 7.01
CA ARG A 162 -16.09 10.85 6.26
C ARG A 162 -16.35 9.72 5.28
N LEU A 163 -15.30 9.12 4.72
CA LEU A 163 -15.43 8.09 3.70
C LEU A 163 -15.57 6.69 4.32
N TRP A 164 -16.15 5.78 3.56
CA TRP A 164 -16.13 4.34 3.81
C TRP A 164 -14.73 3.79 3.63
N ILE A 165 -14.15 3.25 4.70
CA ILE A 165 -12.81 2.69 4.70
C ILE A 165 -12.90 1.17 4.88
N PHE A 166 -12.27 0.42 3.99
CA PHE A 166 -12.11 -1.02 4.15
C PHE A 166 -11.43 -1.33 5.48
N VAL A 167 -11.98 -2.26 6.26
CA VAL A 167 -11.46 -2.56 7.60
C VAL A 167 -10.97 -4.01 7.72
N GLY A 168 -11.48 -4.91 6.89
CA GLY A 168 -11.12 -6.33 6.90
C GLY A 168 -12.17 -7.19 6.19
N PHE A 169 -12.10 -8.50 6.41
CA PHE A 169 -13.01 -9.47 5.78
C PHE A 169 -13.98 -10.07 6.79
N SER A 170 -15.20 -10.39 6.35
CA SER A 170 -16.20 -11.06 7.20
C SER A 170 -15.72 -12.44 7.69
N SER A 171 -14.85 -13.11 6.92
CA SER A 171 -14.16 -14.36 7.28
C SER A 171 -13.24 -14.26 8.51
N MET A 172 -12.85 -13.04 8.91
CA MET A 172 -12.04 -12.81 10.13
C MET A 172 -12.88 -12.85 11.41
N VAL A 173 -14.22 -12.79 11.30
CA VAL A 173 -15.17 -12.79 12.42
C VAL A 173 -16.33 -13.73 12.14
N ARG A 174 -16.05 -15.04 11.99
CA ARG A 174 -17.07 -16.05 11.66
C ARG A 174 -17.88 -16.51 12.84
N GLU A 175 -17.22 -16.67 13.98
CA GLU A 175 -17.83 -17.21 15.20
C GLU A 175 -18.20 -16.09 16.16
N ARG A 176 -19.23 -16.33 16.98
CA ARG A 176 -19.63 -15.38 18.02
C ARG A 176 -18.43 -14.98 18.88
N ASN A 177 -18.35 -13.68 19.18
CA ASN A 177 -17.29 -13.03 19.93
C ASN A 177 -15.92 -12.98 19.23
N GLN A 178 -15.77 -13.50 18.01
CA GLN A 178 -14.56 -13.25 17.23
C GLN A 178 -14.48 -11.77 16.88
N PHE A 179 -13.28 -11.22 16.99
CA PHE A 179 -13.01 -9.83 16.70
C PHE A 179 -11.65 -9.67 16.03
N PHE A 180 -11.48 -8.53 15.36
CA PHE A 180 -10.17 -7.96 15.05
C PHE A 180 -10.18 -6.46 15.32
N THR A 181 -8.99 -5.90 15.57
CA THR A 181 -8.81 -4.47 15.82
C THR A 181 -7.98 -3.84 14.71
N ARG A 182 -8.32 -2.60 14.35
CA ARG A 182 -7.58 -1.77 13.39
C ARG A 182 -7.43 -0.35 13.91
N LYS A 183 -6.59 0.43 13.25
CA LYS A 183 -6.51 1.88 13.43
C LYS A 183 -6.75 2.53 12.08
N ILE A 184 -7.82 3.30 11.95
CA ILE A 184 -8.13 4.02 10.71
C ILE A 184 -7.66 5.44 10.89
N ALA A 185 -6.56 5.80 10.22
CA ALA A 185 -5.88 7.09 10.36
C ALA A 185 -5.64 7.50 11.82
N GLY A 186 -5.39 6.54 12.72
CA GLY A 186 -5.18 6.73 14.15
C GLY A 186 -6.41 6.46 15.05
N VAL A 187 -7.61 6.34 14.50
CA VAL A 187 -8.83 6.04 15.26
C VAL A 187 -8.92 4.53 15.55
N PRO A 188 -8.96 4.10 16.83
CA PRO A 188 -8.96 2.68 17.18
C PRO A 188 -10.34 2.06 16.95
N VAL A 189 -10.43 1.09 16.05
CA VAL A 189 -11.66 0.40 15.66
C VAL A 189 -11.58 -1.06 16.09
N VAL A 190 -12.69 -1.60 16.59
CA VAL A 190 -12.90 -3.04 16.75
C VAL A 190 -14.07 -3.47 15.89
N VAL A 191 -13.87 -4.53 15.11
CA VAL A 191 -14.94 -5.23 14.39
C VAL A 191 -15.14 -6.57 15.06
N GLN A 192 -16.38 -6.90 15.42
CA GLN A 192 -16.68 -8.10 16.20
C GLN A 192 -17.99 -8.73 15.73
N ARG A 193 -18.04 -10.07 15.70
CA ARG A 193 -19.29 -10.80 15.55
C ARG A 193 -20.03 -10.86 16.88
N THR A 194 -21.16 -10.19 16.94
CA THR A 194 -22.07 -10.13 18.08
C THR A 194 -23.27 -11.05 17.84
N GLU A 195 -24.20 -11.11 18.80
CA GLU A 195 -25.48 -11.80 18.60
C GLU A 195 -26.33 -11.15 17.50
N SER A 196 -26.17 -9.84 17.25
CA SER A 196 -26.88 -9.10 16.22
C SER A 196 -26.20 -9.12 14.84
N GLY A 197 -25.12 -9.91 14.69
CA GLY A 197 -24.29 -9.94 13.49
C GLY A 197 -22.96 -9.19 13.65
N ILE A 198 -22.32 -8.84 12.54
CA ILE A 198 -21.05 -8.09 12.55
C ILE A 198 -21.33 -6.65 12.94
N ARG A 199 -20.55 -6.14 13.89
CA ARG A 199 -20.63 -4.74 14.36
C ARG A 199 -19.24 -4.15 14.47
N ALA A 200 -19.15 -2.84 14.22
CA ALA A 200 -17.95 -2.05 14.46
C ALA A 200 -18.20 -1.07 15.61
N PHE A 201 -17.19 -0.88 16.45
CA PHE A 201 -17.20 0.09 17.55
C PHE A 201 -15.89 0.84 17.59
N LEU A 202 -15.92 2.07 18.11
CA LEU A 202 -14.72 2.70 18.65
C LEU A 202 -14.19 1.80 19.78
N ASN A 203 -12.96 1.32 19.66
CA ASN A 203 -12.37 0.39 20.61
C ASN A 203 -11.89 1.12 21.87
N GLN A 204 -12.82 1.77 22.57
CA GLN A 204 -12.59 2.57 23.77
C GLN A 204 -13.77 2.43 24.73
N CYS A 205 -13.48 2.07 25.97
CA CYS A 205 -14.46 2.03 27.03
C CYS A 205 -14.88 3.46 27.42
N PRO A 206 -16.18 3.81 27.47
CA PRO A 206 -16.63 5.14 27.86
C PRO A 206 -16.22 5.54 29.29
N HIS A 207 -15.85 4.58 30.16
CA HIS A 207 -15.43 4.89 31.53
C HIS A 207 -14.10 5.66 31.58
N ARG A 208 -13.04 5.14 30.93
CA ARG A 208 -11.66 5.70 31.00
C ARG A 208 -10.89 5.55 29.69
N LEU A 209 -11.61 5.39 28.58
CA LEU A 209 -11.07 5.24 27.21
C LEU A 209 -10.08 4.08 27.01
N SER A 210 -10.03 3.13 27.94
CA SER A 210 -9.24 1.91 27.81
C SER A 210 -9.76 1.05 26.66
N ALA A 211 -8.84 0.46 25.88
CA ALA A 211 -9.22 -0.43 24.79
C ALA A 211 -10.03 -1.63 25.31
N ILE A 212 -11.15 -1.93 24.65
CA ILE A 212 -11.99 -3.09 25.00
C ILE A 212 -11.30 -4.37 24.55
N GLN A 213 -10.81 -4.39 23.33
CA GLN A 213 -10.00 -5.47 22.79
C GLN A 213 -8.55 -5.01 22.64
N THR A 214 -7.62 -5.73 23.28
CA THR A 214 -6.19 -5.36 23.32
C THR A 214 -5.35 -6.10 22.28
N GLU A 215 -5.84 -7.23 21.78
CA GLU A 215 -5.19 -8.04 20.76
C GLU A 215 -5.62 -7.61 19.35
N CYS A 216 -4.77 -7.88 18.34
CA CYS A 216 -5.12 -7.61 16.94
C CYS A 216 -6.30 -8.46 16.45
N THR A 217 -6.42 -9.68 16.97
CA THR A 217 -7.48 -10.64 16.67
C THR A 217 -7.74 -11.50 17.91
N GLY A 218 -8.96 -11.97 18.10
CA GLY A 218 -9.25 -12.93 19.17
C GLY A 218 -10.72 -13.33 19.23
N GLN A 219 -11.10 -14.04 20.28
CA GLN A 219 -12.49 -14.44 20.52
C GLN A 219 -12.86 -14.29 22.00
N ARG A 220 -13.58 -13.20 22.33
CA ARG A 220 -14.02 -12.92 23.72
C ARG A 220 -15.13 -11.86 23.76
N PRO A 221 -15.96 -11.80 24.82
CA PRO A 221 -17.03 -10.80 24.91
C PRO A 221 -16.49 -9.36 25.04
N LEU A 222 -17.35 -8.38 24.77
CA LEU A 222 -17.08 -6.94 24.93
C LEU A 222 -17.06 -6.56 26.42
N VAL A 223 -15.95 -6.85 27.10
CA VAL A 223 -15.74 -6.56 28.53
C VAL A 223 -14.45 -5.78 28.71
N CYS A 224 -14.51 -4.52 29.15
CA CYS A 224 -13.31 -3.70 29.33
C CYS A 224 -12.31 -4.38 30.29
N PRO A 225 -11.04 -4.59 29.92
CA PRO A 225 -10.06 -5.25 30.78
C PRO A 225 -9.67 -4.41 32.01
N TYR A 226 -10.05 -3.13 32.07
CA TYR A 226 -9.68 -2.24 33.17
C TYR A 226 -10.60 -2.43 34.40
N HIS A 227 -11.90 -2.16 34.24
CA HIS A 227 -12.87 -2.23 35.35
C HIS A 227 -14.02 -3.19 35.06
N ALA A 228 -13.88 -4.05 34.05
CA ALA A 228 -14.86 -5.06 33.66
C ALA A 228 -16.28 -4.53 33.36
N TRP A 229 -16.40 -3.28 32.90
CA TRP A 229 -17.63 -2.80 32.28
C TRP A 229 -17.92 -3.66 31.04
N SER A 230 -19.11 -4.23 30.97
CA SER A 230 -19.53 -5.14 29.91
C SER A 230 -20.57 -4.49 29.01
N PHE A 231 -20.54 -4.85 27.73
CA PHE A 231 -21.40 -4.28 26.69
C PHE A 231 -22.10 -5.38 25.88
N GLY A 232 -23.30 -5.07 25.40
CA GLY A 232 -24.17 -5.98 24.66
C GLY A 232 -23.88 -6.00 23.16
N ALA A 233 -24.74 -6.69 22.42
CA ALA A 233 -24.56 -6.90 20.98
C ALA A 233 -24.60 -5.62 20.13
N GLU A 234 -25.28 -4.56 20.60
CA GLU A 234 -25.32 -3.26 19.95
C GLU A 234 -24.44 -2.21 20.66
N GLY A 235 -23.57 -2.65 21.59
CA GLY A 235 -22.66 -1.77 22.34
C GLY A 235 -23.26 -1.10 23.57
N GLN A 236 -24.54 -1.32 23.88
CA GLN A 236 -25.20 -0.82 25.09
C GLN A 236 -24.55 -1.38 26.36
N LEU A 237 -24.45 -0.57 27.41
CA LEU A 237 -23.93 -1.02 28.71
C LEU A 237 -24.81 -2.16 29.28
N GLN A 238 -24.17 -3.26 29.66
CA GLN A 238 -24.82 -4.43 30.25
C GLN A 238 -24.55 -4.52 31.76
N GLY A 239 -23.30 -4.31 32.16
CA GLY A 239 -22.90 -4.50 33.55
C GLY A 239 -21.77 -3.57 33.95
N ILE A 240 -21.89 -3.06 35.18
CA ILE A 240 -20.83 -2.34 35.88
C ILE A 240 -20.59 -3.10 37.19
N PRO A 241 -19.41 -3.73 37.37
CA PRO A 241 -19.03 -4.26 38.68
C PRO A 241 -19.03 -3.15 39.74
N ASN A 242 -19.55 -3.45 40.93
CA ASN A 242 -19.71 -2.48 42.01
C ASN A 242 -20.46 -1.20 41.57
N SER A 243 -21.54 -1.37 40.78
CA SER A 243 -22.31 -0.26 40.20
C SER A 243 -22.79 0.79 41.21
N SER A 244 -23.06 0.38 42.46
CA SER A 244 -23.46 1.28 43.54
C SER A 244 -22.42 2.35 43.88
N LEU A 245 -21.14 2.14 43.58
CA LEU A 245 -20.08 3.14 43.79
C LEU A 245 -20.19 4.34 42.85
N TYR A 246 -20.83 4.15 41.68
CA TYR A 246 -20.94 5.19 40.66
C TYR A 246 -22.21 6.03 40.82
N GLN A 247 -23.24 5.50 41.48
CA GLN A 247 -24.51 6.19 41.76
C GLN A 247 -25.21 6.77 40.52
N PHE A 248 -24.98 6.20 39.33
CA PHE A 248 -25.70 6.61 38.11
C PHE A 248 -27.20 6.31 38.24
N SER A 249 -28.02 7.29 37.89
CA SER A 249 -29.46 7.13 37.65
C SER A 249 -29.74 6.14 36.51
N ALA A 250 -30.98 5.67 36.40
CA ALA A 250 -31.38 4.80 35.30
C ALA A 250 -31.20 5.50 33.94
N GLU A 251 -31.51 6.79 33.88
CA GLU A 251 -31.41 7.64 32.70
C GLU A 251 -29.96 7.85 32.27
N GLU A 252 -29.03 8.07 33.20
CA GLU A 252 -27.61 8.17 32.91
C GLU A 252 -27.07 6.84 32.39
N ARG A 253 -27.41 5.72 33.05
CA ARG A 253 -26.98 4.38 32.62
C ARG A 253 -27.44 4.04 31.21
N ALA A 254 -28.66 4.42 30.85
CA ALA A 254 -29.23 4.18 29.52
C ALA A 254 -28.46 4.91 28.40
N ARG A 255 -27.74 5.99 28.73
CA ARG A 255 -26.91 6.76 27.77
C ARG A 255 -25.48 6.28 27.68
N ILE A 256 -25.06 5.34 28.53
CA ILE A 256 -23.72 4.76 28.50
C ILE A 256 -23.70 3.59 27.51
N GLY A 257 -22.82 3.68 26.52
CA GLY A 257 -22.56 2.61 25.57
C GLY A 257 -21.24 2.82 24.85
N LEU A 258 -20.80 1.79 24.14
CA LEU A 258 -19.74 1.93 23.15
C LEU A 258 -20.25 2.83 22.02
N ARG A 259 -19.38 3.70 21.49
CA ARG A 259 -19.67 4.41 20.24
C ARG A 259 -19.68 3.39 19.11
N LYS A 260 -20.88 3.01 18.65
CA LYS A 260 -21.08 2.19 17.47
C LYS A 260 -20.67 2.97 16.23
N LEU A 261 -19.94 2.32 15.33
CA LEU A 261 -19.56 2.87 14.04
C LEU A 261 -20.46 2.26 12.96
N HIS A 262 -20.62 2.99 11.85
CA HIS A 262 -21.34 2.47 10.70
C HIS A 262 -20.51 1.42 10.00
N LEU A 263 -21.14 0.33 9.57
CA LEU A 263 -20.49 -0.79 8.91
C LEU A 263 -21.38 -1.26 7.76
N GLU A 264 -20.75 -1.46 6.61
CA GLU A 264 -21.37 -2.03 5.41
C GLU A 264 -20.59 -3.29 5.00
N GLU A 265 -21.33 -4.31 4.58
CA GLU A 265 -20.80 -5.59 4.11
C GLU A 265 -21.06 -5.71 2.60
N VAL A 266 -19.98 -5.70 1.81
CA VAL A 266 -20.02 -5.94 0.36
C VAL A 266 -19.49 -7.35 0.15
N GLU A 267 -20.38 -8.33 0.20
CA GLU A 267 -20.04 -9.75 0.28
C GLU A 267 -18.99 -10.03 1.36
N GLN A 268 -17.75 -10.36 1.01
CA GLN A 268 -16.72 -10.66 2.03
C GLN A 268 -15.98 -9.41 2.53
N LEU A 269 -16.15 -8.23 1.90
CA LEU A 269 -15.44 -7.00 2.24
C LEU A 269 -16.23 -6.18 3.27
N LEU A 270 -15.58 -5.81 4.37
CA LEU A 270 -16.17 -4.95 5.39
C LEU A 270 -15.64 -3.53 5.26
N PHE A 271 -16.56 -2.57 5.24
CA PHE A 271 -16.27 -1.14 5.24
C PHE A 271 -16.81 -0.50 6.51
N VAL A 272 -16.10 0.49 7.05
CA VAL A 272 -16.59 1.29 8.18
C VAL A 272 -16.54 2.77 7.85
N ASN A 273 -17.48 3.52 8.43
CA ASN A 273 -17.50 4.98 8.36
C ASN A 273 -17.48 5.56 9.78
N LEU A 274 -16.66 6.58 9.98
CA LEU A 274 -16.40 7.22 11.29
C LEU A 274 -17.31 8.44 11.55
N ALA A 275 -18.00 8.92 10.52
CA ALA A 275 -18.95 10.02 10.63
C ALA A 275 -20.16 9.61 11.47
N ASP A 276 -20.76 10.58 12.17
CA ASP A 276 -22.01 10.32 12.89
C ASP A 276 -23.18 10.08 11.92
N ASP A 277 -23.18 10.82 10.79
CA ASP A 277 -24.09 10.65 9.65
C ASP A 277 -23.26 10.32 8.39
N PRO A 278 -23.16 9.04 7.99
CA PRO A 278 -22.31 8.60 6.89
C PRO A 278 -23.02 8.87 5.56
N LEU A 279 -22.24 9.25 4.54
CA LEU A 279 -22.75 9.22 3.18
C LEU A 279 -23.21 7.79 2.81
N PRO A 280 -24.26 7.63 1.98
CA PRO A 280 -24.59 6.34 1.40
C PRO A 280 -23.40 5.70 0.68
N LEU A 281 -23.22 4.38 0.81
CA LEU A 281 -22.10 3.66 0.18
C LEU A 281 -22.03 3.88 -1.34
N ARG A 282 -23.19 3.97 -2.01
CA ARG A 282 -23.35 4.24 -3.45
C ARG A 282 -22.90 5.63 -3.91
N GLU A 283 -22.76 6.59 -3.00
CA GLU A 283 -22.20 7.90 -3.33
C GLU A 283 -20.67 7.83 -3.42
N GLN A 284 -20.05 6.86 -2.74
CA GLN A 284 -18.61 6.62 -2.79
C GLN A 284 -18.19 5.61 -3.87
N PHE A 285 -19.05 4.65 -4.19
CA PHE A 285 -18.74 3.59 -5.14
C PHE A 285 -19.90 3.46 -6.13
N ASP A 286 -19.58 3.43 -7.42
CA ASP A 286 -20.56 3.17 -8.48
C ASP A 286 -21.22 1.79 -8.29
N ASP A 287 -22.49 1.64 -8.67
CA ASP A 287 -23.23 0.39 -8.49
C ASP A 287 -22.60 -0.78 -9.26
N GLY A 288 -22.08 -0.53 -10.46
CA GLY A 288 -21.34 -1.53 -11.24
C GLY A 288 -20.02 -1.92 -10.60
N PHE A 289 -19.35 -0.96 -9.94
CA PHE A 289 -18.15 -1.25 -9.16
C PHE A 289 -18.46 -2.05 -7.90
N LEU A 290 -19.53 -1.72 -7.18
CA LEU A 290 -20.00 -2.50 -6.03
C LEU A 290 -20.36 -3.92 -6.43
N GLU A 291 -21.02 -4.12 -7.56
CA GLU A 291 -21.33 -5.47 -8.06
C GLU A 291 -20.06 -6.24 -8.42
N THR A 292 -19.10 -5.58 -9.06
CA THR A 292 -17.78 -6.17 -9.31
C THR A 292 -17.10 -6.61 -8.01
N LEU A 293 -17.15 -5.78 -6.96
CA LEU A 293 -16.60 -6.10 -5.64
C LEU A 293 -17.32 -7.28 -4.97
N ARG A 294 -18.66 -7.38 -5.12
CA ARG A 294 -19.43 -8.54 -4.64
C ARG A 294 -18.98 -9.82 -5.35
N GLU A 295 -18.96 -9.78 -6.68
CA GLU A 295 -18.58 -10.93 -7.51
C GLU A 295 -17.17 -11.43 -7.17
N VAL A 296 -16.16 -10.56 -7.23
CA VAL A 296 -14.78 -10.95 -6.95
C VAL A 296 -14.60 -11.42 -5.51
N SER A 297 -15.21 -10.73 -4.53
CA SER A 297 -15.02 -11.07 -3.13
C SER A 297 -15.72 -12.38 -2.77
N SER A 298 -16.77 -12.77 -3.48
CA SER A 298 -17.37 -14.11 -3.36
C SER A 298 -16.38 -15.24 -3.73
N HIS A 299 -15.39 -14.98 -4.58
CA HIS A 299 -14.38 -15.99 -4.97
C HIS A 299 -13.24 -16.13 -3.96
N LEU A 300 -13.19 -15.30 -2.91
CA LEU A 300 -12.11 -15.34 -1.92
C LEU A 300 -12.24 -16.55 -1.01
N ASP A 301 -11.10 -17.18 -0.73
CA ASP A 301 -11.04 -18.16 0.34
C ASP A 301 -11.15 -17.49 1.72
N THR A 302 -11.77 -18.21 2.66
CA THR A 302 -11.88 -17.78 4.06
C THR A 302 -10.56 -17.87 4.85
N ARG A 303 -9.55 -18.60 4.36
CA ARG A 303 -8.20 -18.58 4.93
C ARG A 303 -7.34 -17.55 4.22
N LEU A 304 -6.82 -16.62 5.02
CA LEU A 304 -5.91 -15.59 4.58
C LEU A 304 -4.63 -15.60 5.43
N ILE A 305 -3.56 -15.05 4.86
CA ILE A 305 -2.38 -14.61 5.59
C ILE A 305 -2.35 -13.09 5.60
N TYR A 306 -1.94 -12.51 6.72
CA TYR A 306 -1.92 -11.08 6.93
C TYR A 306 -0.53 -10.63 7.39
N SER A 307 -0.15 -9.44 6.94
CA SER A 307 1.07 -8.75 7.32
C SER A 307 0.79 -7.27 7.49
N CYS A 308 1.38 -6.65 8.50
CA CYS A 308 1.51 -5.20 8.59
C CYS A 308 2.98 -4.83 8.79
N HIS A 309 3.45 -3.80 8.10
CA HIS A 309 4.78 -3.26 8.25
C HIS A 309 4.77 -1.75 8.09
N LYS A 310 5.69 -1.08 8.80
CA LYS A 310 5.85 0.36 8.72
C LYS A 310 6.75 0.74 7.56
N VAL A 311 6.34 1.77 6.83
CA VAL A 311 7.11 2.36 5.73
C VAL A 311 7.27 3.86 5.96
N ARG A 312 8.42 4.44 5.57
CA ARG A 312 8.78 5.83 5.89
C ARG A 312 8.47 6.78 4.73
N TYR A 313 7.22 6.74 4.30
CA TYR A 313 6.68 7.66 3.32
C TYR A 313 5.19 7.93 3.56
N ASN A 314 4.69 9.01 2.99
CA ASN A 314 3.29 9.40 3.01
C ASN A 314 2.43 8.36 2.28
N TRP A 315 1.27 8.01 2.84
CA TRP A 315 0.36 7.01 2.28
C TRP A 315 -0.04 7.30 0.82
N LYS A 316 -0.13 8.58 0.44
CA LYS A 316 -0.45 9.00 -0.93
C LYS A 316 0.61 8.55 -1.93
N LEU A 317 1.88 8.47 -1.57
CA LEU A 317 2.93 8.08 -2.50
C LEU A 317 2.75 6.64 -3.01
N ASN A 318 2.32 5.72 -2.15
CA ASN A 318 2.04 4.36 -2.59
C ASN A 318 0.70 4.25 -3.33
N MET A 319 -0.28 5.04 -2.90
CA MET A 319 -1.59 5.11 -3.55
C MET A 319 -1.50 5.69 -4.97
N GLU A 320 -0.59 6.63 -5.22
CA GLU A 320 -0.27 7.15 -6.56
C GLU A 320 0.53 6.12 -7.37
N ASN A 321 1.55 5.50 -6.76
CA ASN A 321 2.39 4.48 -7.40
C ASN A 321 1.59 3.33 -7.99
N VAL A 322 0.57 2.81 -7.30
CA VAL A 322 -0.24 1.68 -7.81
C VAL A 322 -1.12 2.05 -9.00
N LYS A 323 -1.33 3.34 -9.28
CA LYS A 323 -2.07 3.84 -10.46
C LYS A 323 -1.17 4.15 -11.63
N ASP A 324 0.13 4.30 -11.40
CA ASP A 324 1.13 4.56 -12.43
C ASP A 324 1.75 3.24 -12.92
N TYR A 325 1.17 2.61 -13.93
CA TYR A 325 1.74 1.36 -14.47
C TYR A 325 3.10 1.56 -15.19
N ASN A 326 3.52 2.80 -15.45
CA ASN A 326 4.73 3.08 -16.22
C ASN A 326 6.01 2.83 -15.42
N HIS A 327 5.98 2.82 -14.08
CA HIS A 327 7.17 2.49 -13.27
C HIS A 327 7.55 1.00 -13.38
N VAL A 328 6.60 0.12 -13.72
CA VAL A 328 6.78 -1.35 -13.69
C VAL A 328 8.03 -1.83 -14.45
N PRO A 329 8.32 -1.40 -15.69
CA PRO A 329 9.49 -1.89 -16.41
C PRO A 329 10.83 -1.42 -15.81
N PHE A 330 10.82 -0.37 -14.99
CA PHE A 330 12.02 0.26 -14.44
C PHE A 330 12.31 -0.19 -13.01
N VAL A 331 11.27 -0.31 -12.19
CA VAL A 331 11.36 -0.70 -10.78
C VAL A 331 11.29 -2.23 -10.62
N HIS A 332 10.48 -2.91 -11.44
CA HIS A 332 10.24 -4.36 -11.34
C HIS A 332 10.72 -5.18 -12.55
N PRO A 333 11.91 -4.94 -13.12
CA PRO A 333 12.34 -5.61 -14.35
C PRO A 333 12.50 -7.13 -14.19
N LYS A 334 12.61 -7.64 -12.95
CA LYS A 334 12.88 -9.05 -12.64
C LYS A 334 11.76 -9.75 -11.87
N THR A 335 10.83 -8.99 -11.29
CA THR A 335 9.84 -9.47 -10.34
C THR A 335 8.46 -9.47 -10.98
N PHE A 336 7.97 -8.29 -11.38
CA PHE A 336 6.62 -8.13 -11.93
C PHE A 336 6.59 -8.07 -13.46
N LEU A 337 7.53 -7.36 -14.11
CA LEU A 337 7.56 -7.25 -15.57
C LEU A 337 7.55 -8.61 -16.30
N PRO A 338 8.28 -9.66 -15.87
CA PRO A 338 8.27 -10.96 -16.56
C PRO A 338 6.92 -11.66 -16.58
N VAL A 339 5.97 -11.26 -15.73
CA VAL A 339 4.61 -11.79 -15.70
C VAL A 339 3.72 -11.15 -16.78
N MET A 340 4.05 -9.95 -17.23
CA MET A 340 3.22 -9.17 -18.17
C MET A 340 3.43 -9.58 -19.63
N THR A 341 2.37 -9.58 -20.44
CA THR A 341 2.46 -9.94 -21.88
C THR A 341 2.81 -8.76 -22.79
N ALA A 342 2.36 -7.55 -22.42
CA ALA A 342 2.56 -6.35 -23.23
C ALA A 342 3.62 -5.43 -22.61
N PRO A 343 4.62 -4.97 -23.37
CA PRO A 343 5.48 -3.88 -22.92
C PRO A 343 4.66 -2.58 -22.88
N VAL A 344 4.87 -1.76 -21.85
CA VAL A 344 4.27 -0.41 -21.69
C VAL A 344 4.41 0.44 -22.98
N ARG A 345 5.48 0.19 -23.75
CA ARG A 345 5.76 0.83 -25.05
C ARG A 345 4.65 0.69 -26.11
N GLY A 346 3.73 -0.29 -25.98
CA GLY A 346 2.61 -0.51 -26.89
C GLY A 346 1.34 0.30 -26.56
N LEU A 347 1.33 1.06 -25.46
CA LEU A 347 0.20 1.89 -25.01
C LEU A 347 0.33 3.36 -25.44
N ALA A 348 1.27 3.67 -26.34
CA ALA A 348 1.46 5.02 -26.85
C ALA A 348 0.18 5.50 -27.53
N ARG A 349 -0.41 6.56 -26.99
CA ARG A 349 -1.60 7.19 -27.54
C ARG A 349 -1.30 7.76 -28.92
N GLU A 350 -2.16 7.49 -29.89
CA GLU A 350 -2.08 8.16 -31.19
C GLU A 350 -2.32 9.66 -31.00
N ALA A 351 -1.49 10.49 -31.64
CA ALA A 351 -1.52 11.95 -31.46
C ALA A 351 -2.87 12.60 -31.82
N ALA A 352 -3.73 11.89 -32.57
CA ALA A 352 -5.04 12.36 -32.99
C ALA A 352 -6.14 12.30 -31.91
N VAL A 353 -5.94 11.56 -30.82
CA VAL A 353 -6.92 11.50 -29.73
C VAL A 353 -6.86 12.83 -28.94
N PRO A 354 -7.99 13.44 -28.49
CA PRO A 354 -7.95 14.62 -27.61
C PRO A 354 -7.47 14.26 -26.19
N SER A 355 -6.61 15.09 -25.58
CA SER A 355 -6.06 14.82 -24.24
C SER A 355 -7.16 14.91 -23.17
N GLU A 356 -7.34 13.83 -22.43
CA GLU A 356 -8.33 13.76 -21.36
C GLU A 356 -7.89 14.60 -20.15
N VAL A 357 -6.59 14.64 -19.85
CA VAL A 357 -6.06 15.53 -18.80
C VAL A 357 -6.32 16.98 -19.15
N LEU A 358 -6.01 17.41 -20.38
CA LEU A 358 -6.29 18.78 -20.81
C LEU A 358 -7.78 19.10 -20.75
N ARG A 359 -8.65 18.17 -21.16
CA ARG A 359 -10.10 18.35 -21.07
C ARG A 359 -10.54 18.58 -19.61
N LEU A 360 -10.11 17.72 -18.68
CA LEU A 360 -10.43 17.85 -17.26
C LEU A 360 -9.95 19.19 -16.67
N LEU A 361 -8.73 19.61 -17.01
CA LEU A 361 -8.16 20.88 -16.53
C LEU A 361 -8.87 22.10 -17.12
N GLN A 362 -9.38 22.00 -18.36
CA GLN A 362 -10.13 23.08 -19.03
C GLN A 362 -11.57 23.19 -18.52
N GLU A 363 -12.22 22.06 -18.24
CA GLU A 363 -13.58 22.01 -17.68
C GLU A 363 -13.60 22.61 -16.26
N GLY A 364 -12.55 22.36 -15.47
CA GLY A 364 -12.45 22.88 -14.09
C GLY A 364 -13.52 22.27 -13.16
N GLU A 365 -14.10 21.13 -13.54
CA GLU A 365 -15.09 20.43 -12.74
C GLU A 365 -14.42 19.51 -11.71
N THR A 366 -15.01 19.43 -10.52
CA THR A 366 -14.58 18.45 -9.52
C THR A 366 -15.11 17.07 -9.92
N PRO A 367 -14.26 16.06 -10.10
CA PRO A 367 -14.72 14.70 -10.42
C PRO A 367 -15.66 14.15 -9.34
N GLU A 368 -16.57 13.26 -9.70
CA GLU A 368 -17.42 12.60 -8.69
C GLU A 368 -16.60 11.60 -7.86
N LEU A 369 -16.89 11.51 -6.55
CA LEU A 369 -16.22 10.57 -5.64
C LEU A 369 -16.28 9.12 -6.14
N ARG A 370 -17.45 8.68 -6.61
CA ARG A 370 -17.64 7.32 -7.16
C ARG A 370 -16.77 6.97 -8.36
N SER A 371 -16.24 7.98 -9.07
CA SER A 371 -15.32 7.77 -10.19
C SER A 371 -13.88 7.50 -9.77
N LEU A 372 -13.54 7.68 -8.49
CA LEU A 372 -12.17 7.49 -7.97
C LEU A 372 -11.80 6.04 -7.69
N SER A 373 -12.79 5.15 -7.69
CA SER A 373 -12.59 3.70 -7.63
C SER A 373 -12.83 3.09 -9.00
N PHE A 374 -11.94 2.22 -9.45
CA PHE A 374 -12.01 1.69 -10.80
C PHE A 374 -11.34 0.31 -10.92
N PRO A 375 -11.85 -0.57 -11.79
CA PRO A 375 -11.17 -1.80 -12.17
C PRO A 375 -10.19 -1.54 -13.32
N THR A 376 -9.10 -2.29 -13.35
CA THR A 376 -8.23 -2.45 -14.51
C THR A 376 -7.93 -3.93 -14.72
N LYS A 377 -7.79 -4.33 -15.98
CA LYS A 377 -7.44 -5.69 -16.40
C LYS A 377 -6.29 -5.60 -17.38
N ALA A 378 -5.23 -6.36 -17.15
CA ALA A 378 -4.08 -6.44 -18.03
C ALA A 378 -3.79 -7.89 -18.43
N PRO A 379 -3.40 -8.17 -19.68
CA PRO A 379 -2.99 -9.50 -20.08
C PRO A 379 -1.66 -9.88 -19.44
N ILE A 380 -1.55 -11.13 -19.00
CA ILE A 380 -0.32 -11.71 -18.45
C ILE A 380 0.06 -12.99 -19.20
N GLN A 381 1.32 -13.39 -19.06
CA GLN A 381 1.88 -14.57 -19.71
C GLN A 381 1.11 -15.82 -19.26
N PRO A 382 0.77 -16.74 -20.19
CA PRO A 382 0.13 -18.00 -19.83
C PRO A 382 1.00 -18.81 -18.88
N TYR A 383 0.44 -19.13 -17.70
CA TYR A 383 1.09 -19.98 -16.72
C TYR A 383 0.05 -20.69 -15.84
N LYS A 384 0.09 -22.02 -15.83
CA LYS A 384 -0.76 -22.83 -14.94
C LYS A 384 -0.02 -23.12 -13.64
N SER A 385 -0.58 -22.64 -12.53
CA SER A 385 -0.04 -22.97 -11.21
C SER A 385 -0.37 -24.40 -10.83
N TRP A 386 0.47 -25.00 -9.98
CA TRP A 386 0.22 -26.37 -9.49
C TRP A 386 -1.08 -26.47 -8.68
N PHE A 387 -1.57 -25.37 -8.13
CA PHE A 387 -2.79 -25.31 -7.30
C PHE A 387 -4.03 -24.82 -8.05
N SER A 388 -3.94 -24.50 -9.34
CA SER A 388 -5.07 -23.97 -10.13
C SER A 388 -6.28 -24.90 -10.08
N ASP A 389 -6.05 -26.21 -10.25
CA ASP A 389 -7.13 -27.21 -10.29
C ASP A 389 -7.82 -27.42 -8.93
N LEU A 390 -7.20 -26.93 -7.84
CA LEU A 390 -7.70 -27.03 -6.47
C LEU A 390 -8.60 -25.86 -6.06
N CYS A 391 -8.70 -24.82 -6.90
CA CYS A 391 -9.44 -23.60 -6.61
C CYS A 391 -10.55 -23.33 -7.64
N GLU A 392 -11.55 -22.56 -7.24
CA GLU A 392 -12.56 -21.95 -8.10
C GLU A 392 -12.08 -20.54 -8.48
N GLY A 393 -11.27 -20.45 -9.52
CA GLY A 393 -10.65 -19.19 -9.95
C GLY A 393 -11.67 -18.16 -10.47
N TYR A 394 -11.33 -16.88 -10.34
CA TYR A 394 -12.13 -15.76 -10.82
C TYR A 394 -11.75 -15.34 -12.24
N GLY A 395 -12.74 -15.30 -13.15
CA GLY A 395 -12.57 -14.76 -14.50
C GLY A 395 -11.55 -15.52 -15.35
N ASP A 396 -10.83 -14.77 -16.19
CA ASP A 396 -9.82 -15.23 -17.15
C ASP A 396 -8.45 -15.54 -16.49
N GLU A 397 -7.93 -16.75 -16.73
CA GLU A 397 -6.67 -17.28 -16.21
C GLU A 397 -5.39 -16.68 -16.85
N HIS A 398 -5.55 -15.78 -17.83
CA HIS A 398 -4.44 -15.06 -18.48
C HIS A 398 -4.49 -13.56 -18.19
N ALA A 399 -5.09 -13.17 -17.06
CA ALA A 399 -5.26 -11.78 -16.68
C ALA A 399 -4.71 -11.45 -15.30
N TYR A 400 -4.11 -10.26 -15.21
CA TYR A 400 -3.93 -9.53 -13.97
C TYR A 400 -5.13 -8.61 -13.79
N TYR A 401 -5.77 -8.72 -12.63
CA TYR A 401 -6.87 -7.85 -12.23
C TYR A 401 -6.41 -6.91 -11.14
N ASN A 402 -6.90 -5.69 -11.20
CA ASN A 402 -6.69 -4.69 -10.19
C ASN A 402 -7.97 -3.89 -10.00
N TRP A 403 -8.34 -3.67 -8.76
CA TRP A 403 -9.48 -2.89 -8.32
C TRP A 403 -8.95 -1.88 -7.33
N PHE A 404 -8.81 -0.64 -7.78
CA PHE A 404 -8.44 0.45 -6.89
C PHE A 404 -9.70 0.89 -6.14
N ILE A 405 -9.67 0.79 -4.81
CA ILE A 405 -10.78 1.15 -3.92
C ILE A 405 -10.36 2.40 -3.15
N TYR A 406 -10.91 3.55 -3.53
CA TYR A 406 -10.58 4.84 -2.93
C TYR A 406 -11.05 4.89 -1.46
N PRO A 407 -10.24 5.45 -0.52
CA PRO A 407 -9.03 6.22 -0.77
C PRO A 407 -7.71 5.44 -0.80
N ASN A 408 -7.59 4.33 -0.08
CA ASN A 408 -6.27 3.81 0.29
C ASN A 408 -6.11 2.30 0.11
N VAL A 409 -6.89 1.68 -0.78
CA VAL A 409 -6.85 0.23 -1.01
C VAL A 409 -6.52 -0.10 -2.46
N ASN A 410 -5.54 -0.98 -2.62
CA ASN A 410 -5.19 -1.62 -3.88
C ASN A 410 -5.49 -3.11 -3.79
N PHE A 411 -6.55 -3.56 -4.46
CA PHE A 411 -6.97 -4.96 -4.44
C PHE A 411 -6.68 -5.61 -5.79
N CYS A 412 -5.92 -6.70 -5.81
CA CYS A 412 -5.45 -7.30 -7.05
C CYS A 412 -5.65 -8.81 -7.06
N SER A 413 -5.71 -9.38 -8.27
CA SER A 413 -5.62 -10.81 -8.49
C SER A 413 -4.69 -11.13 -9.65
N VAL A 414 -3.90 -12.19 -9.47
CA VAL A 414 -3.09 -12.74 -10.55
C VAL A 414 -3.77 -14.03 -11.02
N ARG A 415 -4.23 -14.05 -12.28
CA ARG A 415 -4.91 -15.18 -12.95
C ARG A 415 -6.23 -15.59 -12.30
N GLY A 416 -6.80 -14.79 -11.40
CA GLY A 416 -8.00 -15.16 -10.66
C GLY A 416 -7.79 -16.24 -9.60
N GLU A 417 -6.57 -16.71 -9.38
CA GLU A 417 -6.29 -17.88 -8.52
C GLU A 417 -5.87 -17.49 -7.10
N HIS A 418 -5.32 -16.29 -6.95
CA HIS A 418 -4.99 -15.72 -5.65
C HIS A 418 -5.14 -14.21 -5.71
N PHE A 419 -5.35 -13.64 -4.54
CA PHE A 419 -5.72 -12.27 -4.35
C PHE A 419 -4.82 -11.65 -3.29
N LEU A 420 -4.41 -10.41 -3.55
CA LEU A 420 -3.74 -9.58 -2.59
C LEU A 420 -4.51 -8.29 -2.39
N LEU A 421 -4.65 -7.87 -1.15
CA LEU A 421 -5.22 -6.56 -0.81
C LEU A 421 -4.16 -5.79 -0.04
N GLN A 422 -3.82 -4.62 -0.54
CA GLN A 422 -2.89 -3.70 0.07
C GLN A 422 -3.68 -2.51 0.59
N GLN A 423 -3.38 -2.06 1.81
CA GLN A 423 -3.99 -0.87 2.38
C GLN A 423 -2.94 0.00 3.06
N TYR A 424 -3.06 1.32 2.86
CA TYR A 424 -2.08 2.31 3.29
C TYR A 424 -2.69 3.21 4.37
N ASP A 425 -2.52 2.85 5.66
CA ASP A 425 -3.09 3.61 6.77
C ASP A 425 -2.09 4.67 7.26
N PRO A 426 -2.43 5.98 7.23
CA PRO A 426 -1.48 7.01 7.64
C PRO A 426 -1.28 7.07 9.15
N VAL A 427 -0.01 7.09 9.56
CA VAL A 427 0.41 7.21 10.96
C VAL A 427 0.89 8.64 11.24
N ALA A 428 1.74 9.16 10.36
CA ALA A 428 2.29 10.51 10.36
C ALA A 428 2.46 11.00 8.91
N PRO A 429 2.78 12.29 8.65
CA PRO A 429 2.93 12.78 7.27
C PRO A 429 3.92 11.96 6.43
N GLY A 430 5.02 11.48 7.01
CA GLY A 430 5.99 10.62 6.34
C GLY A 430 6.03 9.17 6.85
N GLU A 431 4.97 8.68 7.52
CA GLU A 431 4.93 7.30 8.03
C GLU A 431 3.55 6.66 7.78
N THR A 432 3.57 5.45 7.23
CA THR A 432 2.37 4.68 6.89
C THR A 432 2.48 3.26 7.44
N ASP A 433 1.38 2.75 8.00
CA ASP A 433 1.20 1.33 8.27
C ASP A 433 0.71 0.66 6.98
N TYR A 434 1.56 -0.16 6.36
CA TYR A 434 1.25 -0.91 5.15
C TYR A 434 0.69 -2.28 5.52
N HIS A 435 -0.59 -2.46 5.25
CA HIS A 435 -1.29 -3.70 5.45
C HIS A 435 -1.34 -4.52 4.16
N LEU A 436 -1.11 -5.82 4.27
CA LEU A 436 -1.14 -6.78 3.17
C LEU A 436 -1.92 -8.02 3.61
N TRP A 437 -3.06 -8.27 2.97
CA TRP A 437 -3.78 -9.54 3.06
C TRP A 437 -3.55 -10.33 1.80
N MET A 438 -3.49 -11.64 1.96
CA MET A 438 -3.39 -12.55 0.85
C MET A 438 -4.21 -13.80 1.09
N MET A 439 -4.93 -14.21 0.07
CA MET A 439 -5.74 -15.42 0.07
C MET A 439 -5.71 -16.04 -1.32
N THR A 440 -6.01 -17.33 -1.39
CA THR A 440 -6.29 -17.97 -2.68
C THR A 440 -7.72 -17.65 -3.10
N ALA A 441 -8.04 -18.00 -4.35
CA ALA A 441 -9.41 -18.32 -4.71
C ALA A 441 -9.95 -19.45 -3.83
N ARG A 442 -11.28 -19.51 -3.74
CA ARG A 442 -12.02 -20.47 -2.94
C ARG A 442 -11.56 -21.88 -3.25
N ARG A 443 -11.08 -22.60 -2.23
CA ARG A 443 -10.72 -24.02 -2.36
C ARG A 443 -11.94 -24.87 -2.66
N LYS A 444 -11.82 -25.79 -3.60
CA LYS A 444 -12.85 -26.81 -3.90
C LYS A 444 -13.04 -27.80 -2.74
N ASP A 445 -11.95 -28.17 -2.07
CA ASP A 445 -11.99 -28.99 -0.86
C ASP A 445 -11.59 -28.14 0.38
N PRO A 446 -12.49 -27.95 1.36
CA PRO A 446 -12.18 -27.25 2.61
C PRO A 446 -11.00 -27.84 3.41
N LYS A 447 -10.65 -29.12 3.18
CA LYS A 447 -9.51 -29.79 3.83
C LYS A 447 -8.16 -29.46 3.20
N THR A 448 -8.14 -28.93 1.97
CA THR A 448 -6.88 -28.53 1.32
C THR A 448 -6.17 -27.46 2.15
N ASP A 449 -4.90 -27.71 2.47
CA ASP A 449 -4.10 -26.79 3.27
C ASP A 449 -3.13 -25.98 2.40
N PHE A 450 -3.42 -24.68 2.27
CA PHE A 450 -2.59 -23.73 1.53
C PHE A 450 -1.69 -22.88 2.42
N SER A 451 -1.47 -23.24 3.69
CA SER A 451 -0.62 -22.47 4.60
C SER A 451 0.79 -22.22 4.02
N ALA A 452 1.42 -23.25 3.44
CA ALA A 452 2.73 -23.12 2.81
C ALA A 452 2.69 -22.30 1.50
N LEU A 453 1.61 -22.43 0.72
CA LEU A 453 1.39 -21.66 -0.50
C LEU A 453 1.25 -20.16 -0.17
N LEU A 454 0.34 -19.81 0.75
CA LEU A 454 0.14 -18.43 1.21
C LEU A 454 1.42 -17.80 1.76
N SER A 455 2.21 -18.57 2.53
CA SER A 455 3.53 -18.13 3.00
C SER A 455 4.51 -17.85 1.86
N THR A 456 4.45 -18.60 0.77
CA THR A 456 5.29 -18.39 -0.42
C THR A 456 4.84 -17.17 -1.21
N LEU A 457 3.52 -17.07 -1.47
CA LEU A 457 2.94 -15.96 -2.22
C LEU A 457 3.19 -14.61 -1.49
N ILE A 458 2.98 -14.55 -0.16
CA ILE A 458 3.15 -13.27 0.56
C ILE A 458 4.62 -12.83 0.62
N ARG A 459 5.57 -13.77 0.59
CA ARG A 459 7.00 -13.46 0.47
C ARG A 459 7.34 -12.93 -0.92
N GLY A 460 6.73 -13.49 -1.95
CA GLY A 460 6.85 -13.00 -3.33
C GLY A 460 6.39 -11.55 -3.44
N GLU A 461 5.18 -11.26 -2.96
CA GLU A 461 4.64 -9.89 -2.99
C GLU A 461 5.47 -8.91 -2.17
N ARG A 462 5.95 -9.32 -0.98
CA ARG A 462 6.85 -8.45 -0.20
C ARG A 462 8.14 -8.10 -0.92
N ASN A 463 8.64 -8.93 -1.85
CA ASN A 463 9.81 -8.58 -2.64
C ASN A 463 9.48 -7.47 -3.65
N VAL A 464 8.32 -7.55 -4.32
CA VAL A 464 7.85 -6.51 -5.26
C VAL A 464 7.66 -5.19 -4.49
N ILE A 465 6.89 -5.23 -3.40
CA ILE A 465 6.64 -4.06 -2.53
C ILE A 465 7.94 -3.46 -1.97
N GLY A 466 8.94 -4.30 -1.71
CA GLY A 466 10.26 -3.84 -1.26
C GLY A 466 11.00 -3.00 -2.30
N GLU A 467 10.82 -3.28 -3.59
CA GLU A 467 11.41 -2.49 -4.68
C GLU A 467 10.76 -1.10 -4.75
N ASP A 468 9.43 -1.01 -4.65
CA ASP A 468 8.70 0.26 -4.58
C ASP A 468 9.08 1.05 -3.34
N THR A 469 9.10 0.40 -2.17
CA THR A 469 9.40 1.03 -0.89
C THR A 469 10.74 1.77 -0.93
N LEU A 470 11.75 1.19 -1.57
CA LEU A 470 13.05 1.83 -1.72
C LEU A 470 13.01 3.10 -2.58
N VAL A 471 12.14 3.17 -3.58
CA VAL A 471 11.96 4.36 -4.42
C VAL A 471 11.15 5.41 -3.66
N LEU A 472 10.04 5.01 -3.03
CA LEU A 472 9.12 5.91 -2.35
C LEU A 472 9.72 6.53 -1.08
N GLU A 473 10.53 5.78 -0.31
CA GLU A 473 11.26 6.36 0.83
C GLU A 473 12.26 7.44 0.36
N ARG A 474 12.99 7.21 -0.74
CA ARG A 474 13.89 8.23 -1.30
C ARG A 474 13.15 9.43 -1.86
N LEU A 475 11.98 9.22 -2.46
CA LEU A 475 11.11 10.30 -2.92
C LEU A 475 10.68 11.14 -1.73
N GLN A 476 10.15 10.52 -0.67
CA GLN A 476 9.77 11.22 0.56
C GLN A 476 10.92 12.02 1.18
N GLU A 477 12.12 11.44 1.25
CA GLU A 477 13.32 12.11 1.77
C GLU A 477 13.69 13.37 0.97
N GLY A 478 13.37 13.41 -0.32
CA GLY A 478 13.65 14.54 -1.21
C GLY A 478 12.57 15.63 -1.23
N LEU A 479 11.39 15.39 -0.64
CA LEU A 479 10.30 16.38 -0.63
C LEU A 479 10.57 17.52 0.36
N GLY A 480 10.33 18.76 -0.08
CA GLY A 480 10.36 19.92 0.80
C GLY A 480 9.95 21.22 0.10
N ALA A 481 10.10 22.36 0.78
CA ALA A 481 9.72 23.67 0.25
C ALA A 481 10.46 24.10 -1.04
N HIS A 482 11.56 23.43 -1.37
CA HIS A 482 12.33 23.65 -2.60
C HIS A 482 11.81 22.82 -3.79
N SER A 483 10.92 21.86 -3.54
CA SER A 483 10.35 21.01 -4.58
C SER A 483 9.40 21.82 -5.45
N PRO A 484 9.52 21.75 -6.79
CA PRO A 484 8.49 22.29 -7.66
C PRO A 484 7.20 21.46 -7.57
N PRO A 485 6.07 21.96 -8.09
CA PRO A 485 4.87 21.16 -8.25
C PRO A 485 5.13 19.88 -9.05
N PHE A 486 4.39 18.81 -8.73
CA PHE A 486 4.44 17.58 -9.52
C PHE A 486 3.89 17.83 -10.93
N MET A 487 4.41 17.09 -11.90
CA MET A 487 3.93 17.13 -13.28
C MET A 487 3.30 15.81 -13.64
N HIS A 488 2.08 15.86 -14.16
CA HIS A 488 1.39 14.70 -14.69
C HIS A 488 1.33 14.75 -16.22
N GLY A 489 1.44 13.59 -16.85
CA GLY A 489 1.20 13.37 -18.27
C GLY A 489 -0.22 12.92 -18.57
N ASP A 490 -0.57 12.89 -19.85
CA ASP A 490 -1.94 12.58 -20.31
C ASP A 490 -2.40 11.15 -20.01
N TYR A 491 -1.49 10.21 -19.72
CA TYR A 491 -1.85 8.85 -19.33
C TYR A 491 -2.25 8.73 -17.85
N GLU A 492 -1.97 9.75 -17.03
CA GLU A 492 -2.17 9.75 -15.58
C GLU A 492 -3.54 10.33 -15.18
N VAL A 493 -4.55 10.19 -16.06
CA VAL A 493 -5.91 10.72 -15.87
C VAL A 493 -6.48 10.41 -14.49
N GLN A 494 -6.25 9.19 -13.98
CA GLN A 494 -6.77 8.78 -12.68
C GLN A 494 -6.10 9.52 -11.51
N LEU A 495 -4.81 9.85 -11.62
CA LEU A 495 -4.11 10.71 -10.65
C LEU A 495 -4.64 12.13 -10.72
N VAL A 496 -4.83 12.67 -11.92
CA VAL A 496 -5.39 14.01 -12.13
C VAL A 496 -6.80 14.13 -11.52
N ARG A 497 -7.70 13.18 -11.82
CA ARG A 497 -9.07 13.16 -11.28
C ARG A 497 -9.06 13.15 -9.75
N GLN A 498 -8.21 12.30 -9.18
CA GLN A 498 -8.07 12.24 -7.74
C GLN A 498 -7.55 13.54 -7.16
N HIS A 499 -6.48 14.11 -7.72
CA HIS A 499 -5.89 15.33 -7.20
C HIS A 499 -6.89 16.49 -7.26
N LEU A 500 -7.65 16.63 -8.35
CA LEU A 500 -8.76 17.61 -8.44
C LEU A 500 -9.81 17.40 -7.33
N TRP A 501 -10.27 16.15 -7.13
CA TRP A 501 -11.21 15.84 -6.06
C TRP A 501 -10.62 16.13 -4.67
N TYR A 502 -9.37 15.77 -4.44
CA TYR A 502 -8.68 15.95 -3.17
C TYR A 502 -8.52 17.43 -2.83
N ARG A 503 -8.09 18.26 -3.79
CA ARG A 503 -7.98 19.72 -3.59
C ARG A 503 -9.35 20.32 -3.24
N ALA A 504 -10.39 19.91 -3.96
CA ALA A 504 -11.75 20.39 -3.70
C ALA A 504 -12.31 19.95 -2.34
N GLN A 505 -12.25 18.66 -2.02
CA GLN A 505 -13.00 18.07 -0.91
C GLN A 505 -12.18 17.94 0.39
N VAL A 506 -10.86 17.83 0.29
CA VAL A 506 -9.97 17.72 1.46
C VAL A 506 -9.36 19.08 1.80
N LEU A 507 -8.74 19.74 0.81
CA LEU A 507 -8.10 21.04 1.04
C LEU A 507 -9.11 22.19 1.10
N GLY A 508 -10.29 22.03 0.49
CA GLY A 508 -11.33 23.06 0.45
C GLY A 508 -11.06 24.17 -0.58
N GLU A 509 -10.29 23.83 -1.62
CA GLU A 509 -9.93 24.74 -2.69
C GLU A 509 -10.92 24.65 -3.85
N ARG A 510 -10.96 25.66 -4.72
CA ARG A 510 -11.80 25.57 -5.94
C ARG A 510 -11.05 24.79 -7.03
N ALA A 511 -11.75 23.85 -7.65
CA ALA A 511 -11.26 23.08 -8.80
C ALA A 511 -10.77 23.99 -9.94
#